data_AF-R9LW64-F1
#
_entry.id   AF-R9LW64-F1
#
_cell.length_a   1.000
_cell.length_b   1.000
_cell.length_c   1.000
_cell.angle_alpha   90.00
_cell.angle_beta   90.00
_cell.angle_gamma   90.00
#
_symmetry.space_group_name_H-M   'P 1'
#
loop_
_entity.id
_entity.type
_entity.pdbx_description
1 polymer ?
#
loop_
_entity_poly.entity_id
_entity_poly.type
_entity_poly.pdbx_seq_one_letter_code
_entity_poly.pdbx_strand_id
1 'polypeptide(L)'
;MECVLSLSYGKDSLACLGAIEQLGWPLDRIIHAEVWATDTIPADLPPMVEFKKKADAIIEKRWGIRVEHITSGSTYHELFYKKITKRKSGNGDWTGKNRGFPFIKGPWCNRDLKVAALRKAQKGADCIYIGIAADEPSRFHNLIGNKKSPLVEAGWTERQCWEWCEANGLLSPIYTYSARGGCWFCHNQGIQQLRLLRQHYPEYWALMLKWDNDSPVTFTSSGHTVHDYDKRFQMEDEHFIIPDDPKFRWDMLDQSLNLRLF
;
A
#
# COMPACT_ATOMS: atom_id res chain seq x y z
N MET A 1 28.91 9.97 8.92
CA MET A 1 27.52 10.19 9.30
C MET A 1 26.70 9.68 8.14
N GLU A 2 25.96 8.59 8.31
CA GLU A 2 25.15 7.96 7.25
C GLU A 2 23.70 8.45 7.33
N CYS A 3 23.23 9.12 6.28
CA CYS A 3 21.89 9.63 6.11
C CYS A 3 21.14 8.84 5.03
N VAL A 4 19.98 8.28 5.40
CA VAL A 4 19.21 7.37 4.55
C VAL A 4 17.81 7.94 4.27
N LEU A 5 17.42 8.03 3.01
CA LEU A 5 16.04 8.33 2.61
C LEU A 5 15.19 7.05 2.54
N SER A 6 14.10 7.02 3.29
CA SER A 6 13.09 5.97 3.21
C SER A 6 12.05 6.29 2.11
N LEU A 7 12.27 5.77 0.91
CA LEU A 7 11.47 6.08 -0.28
C LEU A 7 10.23 5.17 -0.40
N SER A 8 9.05 5.77 -0.52
CA SER A 8 7.78 5.04 -0.78
C SER A 8 7.26 5.21 -2.20
N TYR A 9 7.91 6.06 -3.01
CA TYR A 9 7.46 6.53 -4.33
C TYR A 9 6.12 7.30 -4.31
N GLY A 10 5.65 7.71 -3.13
CA GLY A 10 4.63 8.74 -3.02
C GLY A 10 5.24 10.13 -3.21
N LYS A 11 4.42 11.10 -3.59
CA LYS A 11 4.83 12.49 -3.88
C LYS A 11 5.72 13.08 -2.78
N ASP A 12 5.36 12.92 -1.51
CA ASP A 12 6.10 13.53 -0.39
C ASP A 12 7.48 12.86 -0.24
N SER A 13 7.53 11.53 -0.36
CA SER A 13 8.82 10.81 -0.25
C SER A 13 9.78 11.12 -1.39
N LEU A 14 9.26 11.36 -2.61
CA LEU A 14 10.07 11.74 -3.77
C LEU A 14 10.50 13.21 -3.67
N ALA A 15 9.61 14.09 -3.24
CA ALA A 15 9.90 15.50 -3.00
C ALA A 15 10.98 15.71 -1.93
N CYS A 16 11.18 14.77 -1.00
CA CYS A 16 12.31 14.82 -0.07
C CYS A 16 13.65 14.96 -0.80
N LEU A 17 13.83 14.37 -2.00
CA LEU A 17 15.06 14.51 -2.76
C LEU A 17 15.35 15.97 -3.14
N GLY A 18 14.32 16.70 -3.57
CA GLY A 18 14.42 18.13 -3.89
C GLY A 18 14.64 18.99 -2.64
N ALA A 19 13.95 18.69 -1.54
CA ALA A 19 14.16 19.42 -0.30
C ALA A 19 15.55 19.18 0.30
N ILE A 20 16.08 17.95 0.25
CA ILE A 20 17.45 17.62 0.66
C ILE A 20 18.46 18.41 -0.17
N GLU A 21 18.28 18.44 -1.49
CA GLU A 21 19.13 19.20 -2.43
C GLU A 21 19.09 20.70 -2.11
N GLN A 22 17.90 21.28 -1.91
CA GLN A 22 17.72 22.69 -1.55
C GLN A 22 18.42 23.04 -0.23
N LEU A 23 18.33 22.16 0.77
CA LEU A 23 18.90 22.38 2.10
C LEU A 23 20.41 22.10 2.16
N GLY A 24 21.00 21.53 1.10
CA GLY A 24 22.39 21.07 1.11
C GLY A 24 22.64 19.96 2.14
N TRP A 25 21.61 19.15 2.43
CA TRP A 25 21.71 18.08 3.41
C TRP A 25 22.41 16.85 2.84
N PRO A 26 23.18 16.10 3.66
CA PRO A 26 23.83 14.87 3.21
C PRO A 26 22.79 13.78 2.91
N LEU A 27 23.00 13.03 1.84
CA LEU A 27 22.20 11.86 1.48
C LEU A 27 23.14 10.78 0.94
N ASP A 28 23.29 9.69 1.69
CA ASP A 28 24.22 8.62 1.35
C ASP A 28 23.52 7.45 0.67
N ARG A 29 22.27 7.15 1.09
CA ARG A 29 21.52 5.99 0.62
C ARG A 29 20.04 6.30 0.44
N ILE A 30 19.43 5.64 -0.54
CA ILE A 30 17.99 5.68 -0.76
C ILE A 30 17.50 4.24 -0.71
N ILE A 31 16.59 3.95 0.21
CA ILE A 31 16.06 2.60 0.40
C ILE A 31 14.56 2.55 0.10
N HIS A 32 14.12 1.47 -0.53
CA HIS A 32 12.71 1.18 -0.76
C HIS A 32 12.38 -0.23 -0.26
N ALA A 33 11.38 -0.34 0.63
CA ALA A 33 10.85 -1.64 1.01
C ALA A 33 9.88 -2.15 -0.05
N GLU A 34 10.35 -3.11 -0.82
CA GLU A 34 9.60 -3.76 -1.88
C GLU A 34 8.81 -4.95 -1.30
N VAL A 35 7.49 -4.94 -1.54
CA VAL A 35 6.57 -5.97 -1.07
C VAL A 35 6.13 -6.81 -2.25
N TRP A 36 6.13 -8.12 -2.07
CA TRP A 36 5.75 -9.10 -3.07
C TRP A 36 4.47 -9.81 -2.65
N ALA A 37 3.55 -9.97 -3.60
CA ALA A 37 2.30 -10.69 -3.40
C ALA A 37 2.57 -12.21 -3.39
N THR A 38 3.33 -12.67 -4.39
CA THR A 38 3.84 -14.04 -4.56
C THR A 38 5.31 -13.95 -4.99
N ASP A 39 5.96 -15.08 -5.26
CA ASP A 39 7.38 -15.10 -5.70
C ASP A 39 7.61 -14.43 -7.06
N THR A 40 6.54 -14.23 -7.84
CA THR A 40 6.57 -13.71 -9.21
C THR A 40 5.68 -12.49 -9.42
N ILE A 41 4.79 -12.18 -8.48
CA ILE A 41 3.84 -11.07 -8.59
C ILE A 41 4.18 -10.00 -7.55
N PRO A 42 4.53 -8.77 -7.97
CA PRO A 42 4.76 -7.66 -7.04
C PRO A 42 3.45 -7.22 -6.38
N ALA A 43 3.55 -6.56 -5.22
CA ALA A 43 2.36 -6.06 -4.53
C ALA A 43 1.80 -4.77 -5.15
N ASP A 44 2.59 -4.05 -5.94
CA ASP A 44 2.15 -2.89 -6.70
C ASP A 44 1.64 -3.30 -8.08
N LEU A 45 0.66 -2.57 -8.62
CA LEU A 45 0.15 -2.80 -9.97
C LEU A 45 1.20 -2.46 -11.05
N PRO A 46 1.13 -3.06 -12.25
CA PRO A 46 2.13 -2.87 -13.31
C PRO A 46 2.49 -1.41 -13.62
N PRO A 47 1.54 -0.44 -13.72
CA PRO A 47 1.89 0.95 -13.98
C PRO A 47 2.79 1.57 -12.89
N MET A 48 2.59 1.15 -11.63
CA MET A 48 3.42 1.60 -10.52
C MET A 48 4.81 0.96 -10.57
N VAL A 49 4.92 -0.31 -10.98
CA VAL A 49 6.20 -1.00 -11.16
C VAL A 49 7.03 -0.34 -12.28
N GLU A 50 6.39 0.00 -13.40
CA GLU A 50 7.02 0.75 -14.49
C GLU A 50 7.46 2.14 -14.05
N PHE A 51 6.59 2.85 -13.32
CA PHE A 51 6.93 4.15 -12.76
C PHE A 51 8.14 4.10 -11.83
N LYS A 52 8.24 3.10 -10.95
CA LYS A 52 9.41 2.94 -10.06
C LYS A 52 10.71 2.80 -10.85
N LYS A 53 10.73 1.98 -11.92
CA LYS A 53 11.90 1.85 -12.79
C LYS A 53 12.30 3.18 -13.44
N LYS A 54 11.33 3.96 -13.89
CA LYS A 54 11.57 5.31 -14.43
C LYS A 54 12.12 6.25 -13.35
N ALA A 55 11.51 6.26 -12.17
CA ALA A 55 11.94 7.08 -11.05
C ALA A 55 13.37 6.73 -10.62
N ASP A 56 13.72 5.45 -10.53
CA ASP A 56 15.08 4.99 -10.23
C ASP A 56 16.11 5.52 -11.22
N ALA A 57 15.82 5.44 -12.52
CA ALA A 57 16.71 5.96 -13.56
C ALA A 57 16.89 7.48 -13.46
N ILE A 58 15.83 8.22 -13.11
CA ILE A 58 15.91 9.67 -12.86
C ILE A 58 16.76 9.94 -11.62
N ILE A 59 16.55 9.16 -10.55
CA ILE A 59 17.26 9.32 -9.28
C ILE A 59 18.75 9.07 -9.45
N GLU A 60 19.12 7.95 -10.07
CA GLU A 60 20.50 7.59 -10.33
C GLU A 60 21.19 8.64 -11.23
N LYS A 61 20.51 9.12 -12.28
CA LYS A 61 21.07 10.12 -13.18
C LYS A 61 21.33 11.47 -12.52
N ARG A 62 20.42 11.94 -11.64
CA ARG A 62 20.52 13.29 -11.05
C ARG A 62 21.31 13.33 -9.75
N TRP A 63 21.14 12.33 -8.88
CA TRP A 63 21.81 12.31 -7.57
C TRP A 63 23.00 11.36 -7.53
N GLY A 64 23.21 10.50 -8.54
CA GLY A 64 24.30 9.52 -8.54
C GLY A 64 24.11 8.40 -7.51
N ILE A 65 22.90 8.25 -6.96
CA ILE A 65 22.58 7.27 -5.91
C ILE A 65 21.60 6.25 -6.48
N ARG A 66 21.95 4.97 -6.42
CA ARG A 66 21.05 3.89 -6.80
C ARG A 66 20.07 3.60 -5.65
N VAL A 67 18.79 3.43 -5.99
CA VAL A 67 17.78 3.02 -5.00
C VAL A 67 17.97 1.55 -4.63
N GLU A 68 18.10 1.28 -3.33
CA GLU A 68 18.20 -0.06 -2.78
C GLU A 68 16.80 -0.62 -2.54
N HIS A 69 16.39 -1.57 -3.38
CA HIS A 69 15.15 -2.32 -3.20
C HIS A 69 15.40 -3.46 -2.22
N ILE A 70 14.85 -3.31 -1.01
CA ILE A 70 14.99 -4.28 0.08
C ILE A 70 13.69 -5.05 0.25
N THR A 71 13.79 -6.33 0.61
CA THR A 71 12.62 -7.18 0.90
C THR A 71 12.74 -7.75 2.32
N SER A 72 11.62 -8.22 2.87
CA SER A 72 11.63 -8.99 4.12
C SER A 72 12.18 -10.41 3.95
N GLY A 73 12.36 -10.87 2.70
CA GLY A 73 12.62 -12.27 2.38
C GLY A 73 11.38 -13.17 2.48
N SER A 74 10.18 -12.59 2.60
CA SER A 74 8.92 -13.35 2.54
C SER A 74 7.89 -12.63 1.68
N THR A 75 7.00 -13.39 1.06
CA THR A 75 5.88 -12.86 0.27
C THR A 75 4.59 -12.80 1.10
N TYR A 76 3.62 -12.03 0.61
CA TYR A 76 2.29 -12.01 1.23
C TYR A 76 1.66 -13.41 1.22
N HIS A 77 1.77 -14.14 0.11
CA HIS A 77 1.26 -15.50 -0.04
C HIS A 77 1.85 -16.46 1.01
N GLU A 78 3.16 -16.48 1.19
CA GLU A 78 3.80 -17.34 2.20
C GLU A 78 3.30 -17.02 3.62
N LEU A 79 3.23 -15.74 3.97
CA LEU A 79 2.78 -15.32 5.29
C LEU A 79 1.27 -15.51 5.51
N PHE A 80 0.48 -15.47 4.43
CA PHE A 80 -0.95 -15.75 4.44
C PHE A 80 -1.22 -17.21 4.83
N TYR A 81 -0.48 -18.16 4.23
CA TYR A 81 -0.61 -19.60 4.52
C TYR A 81 0.21 -20.07 5.73
N LYS A 82 1.04 -19.21 6.31
CA LYS A 82 1.79 -19.53 7.53
C LYS A 82 0.85 -19.96 8.65
N LYS A 83 1.09 -21.17 9.17
CA LYS A 83 0.29 -21.72 10.27
C LYS A 83 0.51 -20.94 11.56
N ILE A 84 -0.59 -20.63 12.25
CA ILE A 84 -0.55 -20.03 13.58
C ILE A 84 -0.09 -21.12 14.57
N THR A 85 1.00 -20.87 15.27
CA THR A 85 1.62 -21.84 16.19
C THR A 85 1.10 -21.75 17.62
N LYS A 86 0.72 -20.54 18.06
CA LYS A 86 0.15 -20.33 19.39
C LYS A 86 -0.64 -19.02 19.42
N ARG A 87 -1.96 -19.10 19.49
CA ARG A 87 -2.84 -17.95 19.74
C ARG A 87 -4.15 -18.42 20.36
N LYS A 88 -4.32 -18.16 21.66
CA LYS A 88 -5.62 -18.22 22.32
C LYS A 88 -6.21 -16.82 22.32
N SER A 89 -7.35 -16.62 21.68
CA SER A 89 -8.16 -15.42 21.83
C SER A 89 -9.50 -15.82 22.45
N GLY A 90 -10.29 -14.85 22.90
CA GLY A 90 -11.64 -15.12 23.44
C GLY A 90 -12.55 -15.93 22.50
N ASN A 91 -12.21 -16.03 21.21
CA ASN A 91 -12.95 -16.75 20.18
C ASN A 91 -12.35 -18.13 19.83
N GLY A 92 -11.61 -18.77 20.74
CA GLY A 92 -11.13 -20.15 20.59
C GLY A 92 -9.65 -20.30 20.24
N ASP A 93 -9.26 -21.55 19.94
CA ASP A 93 -7.89 -21.90 19.55
C ASP A 93 -7.68 -21.72 18.04
N TRP A 94 -6.70 -20.90 17.69
CA TRP A 94 -6.33 -20.62 16.29
C TRP A 94 -5.14 -21.46 15.82
N THR A 95 -4.60 -22.31 16.69
CA THR A 95 -3.44 -23.15 16.39
C THR A 95 -3.73 -24.05 15.18
N GLY A 96 -2.81 -24.09 14.22
CA GLY A 96 -2.92 -24.89 12.99
C GLY A 96 -3.73 -24.24 11.86
N LYS A 97 -4.44 -23.12 12.10
CA LYS A 97 -5.11 -22.36 11.03
C LYS A 97 -4.11 -21.55 10.22
N ASN A 98 -4.45 -21.27 8.96
CA ASN A 98 -3.73 -20.27 8.16
C ASN A 98 -3.81 -18.91 8.87
N ARG A 99 -2.85 -18.04 8.60
CA ARG A 99 -2.93 -16.67 9.09
C ARG A 99 -4.10 -15.91 8.46
N GLY A 100 -4.34 -16.16 7.18
CA GLY A 100 -5.39 -15.52 6.41
C GLY A 100 -5.15 -14.03 6.17
N PHE A 101 -6.23 -13.35 5.80
CA PHE A 101 -6.21 -11.89 5.66
C PHE A 101 -5.77 -11.21 6.97
N PRO A 102 -4.98 -10.13 6.89
CA PRO A 102 -4.56 -9.38 8.06
C PRO A 102 -5.74 -8.70 8.75
N PHE A 103 -5.72 -8.72 10.08
CA PHE A 103 -6.60 -7.88 10.89
C PHE A 103 -6.28 -6.40 10.67
N ILE A 104 -7.30 -5.54 10.63
CA ILE A 104 -7.12 -4.10 10.44
C ILE A 104 -6.25 -3.49 11.57
N LYS A 105 -6.47 -3.92 12.81
CA LYS A 105 -5.64 -3.48 13.95
C LYS A 105 -4.39 -4.36 14.05
N GLY A 106 -3.24 -3.75 13.76
CA GLY A 106 -1.94 -4.44 13.76
C GLY A 106 -1.80 -5.39 12.56
N PRO A 107 -1.96 -4.88 11.32
CA PRO A 107 -1.93 -5.71 10.13
C PRO A 107 -0.53 -6.30 10.00
N TRP A 108 -0.48 -7.62 9.97
CA TRP A 108 0.78 -8.31 9.97
C TRP A 108 1.63 -8.05 8.73
N CYS A 109 0.98 -7.81 7.59
CA CYS A 109 1.66 -7.52 6.33
C CYS A 109 2.55 -6.27 6.47
N ASN A 110 2.07 -5.20 7.12
CA ASN A 110 2.88 -4.02 7.37
C ASN A 110 4.09 -4.32 8.27
N ARG A 111 3.86 -5.06 9.36
CA ARG A 111 4.92 -5.41 10.32
C ARG A 111 5.99 -6.30 9.69
N ASP A 112 5.56 -7.37 9.04
CA ASP A 112 6.42 -8.48 8.63
C ASP A 112 7.01 -8.27 7.22
N LEU A 113 6.27 -7.63 6.29
CA LEU A 113 6.74 -7.43 4.91
C LEU A 113 7.47 -6.09 4.73
N LYS A 114 7.07 -5.04 5.46
CA LYS A 114 7.58 -3.67 5.24
C LYS A 114 8.48 -3.18 6.36
N VAL A 115 7.94 -3.09 7.57
CA VAL A 115 8.64 -2.48 8.71
C VAL A 115 9.88 -3.29 9.12
N ALA A 116 9.80 -4.63 9.08
CA ALA A 116 10.94 -5.49 9.38
C ALA A 116 12.13 -5.25 8.43
N ALA A 117 11.86 -5.15 7.12
CA ALA A 117 12.88 -4.88 6.10
C ALA A 117 13.52 -3.49 6.31
N LEU A 118 12.70 -2.44 6.46
CA LEU A 118 13.17 -1.08 6.70
C LEU A 118 14.03 -0.98 7.96
N ARG A 119 13.60 -1.56 9.08
CA ARG A 119 14.37 -1.55 10.33
C ARG A 119 15.74 -2.20 10.20
N LYS A 120 15.83 -3.28 9.40
CA LYS A 120 17.10 -3.96 9.15
C LYS A 120 18.04 -3.08 8.31
N ALA A 121 17.52 -2.46 7.25
CA ALA A 121 18.33 -1.63 6.34
C ALA A 121 18.75 -0.28 6.93
N GLN A 122 17.93 0.28 7.83
CA GLN A 122 18.17 1.55 8.52
C GLN A 122 19.01 1.39 9.80
N LYS A 123 19.39 0.16 10.16
CA LYS A 123 20.10 -0.11 11.41
C LYS A 123 21.47 0.56 11.37
N GLY A 124 21.72 1.46 12.32
CA GLY A 124 22.98 2.19 12.44
C GLY A 124 23.03 3.51 11.66
N ALA A 125 21.98 3.88 10.92
CA ALA A 125 21.91 5.17 10.25
C ALA A 125 21.86 6.33 11.28
N ASP A 126 22.64 7.37 11.03
CA ASP A 126 22.68 8.58 11.86
C ASP A 126 21.47 9.49 11.58
N CYS A 127 20.93 9.44 10.37
CA CYS A 127 19.69 10.13 10.00
C CYS A 127 18.80 9.28 9.09
N ILE A 128 17.49 9.32 9.33
CA ILE A 128 16.49 8.67 8.49
C ILE A 128 15.50 9.73 8.00
N TYR A 129 15.54 10.03 6.71
CA TYR A 129 14.59 10.95 6.09
C TYR A 129 13.27 10.26 5.76
N ILE A 130 12.17 10.90 6.13
CA ILE A 130 10.81 10.47 5.84
C ILE A 130 9.98 11.61 5.25
N GLY A 131 9.12 11.31 4.27
CA GLY A 131 8.22 12.28 3.65
C GLY A 131 7.02 12.59 4.53
N ILE A 132 7.11 13.69 5.28
CA ILE A 132 5.99 14.32 6.00
C ILE A 132 6.03 15.80 5.63
N ALA A 133 4.98 16.33 5.01
CA ALA A 133 4.95 17.72 4.59
C ALA A 133 4.78 18.68 5.79
N ALA A 134 5.13 19.95 5.60
CA ALA A 134 5.06 20.99 6.63
C ALA A 134 3.62 21.26 7.11
N ASP A 135 2.63 21.02 6.26
CA ASP A 135 1.20 21.15 6.54
C ASP A 135 0.54 19.87 7.09
N GLU A 136 1.34 18.87 7.51
CA GLU A 136 0.88 17.65 8.19
C GLU A 136 1.28 17.59 9.70
N PRO A 137 0.95 18.61 10.53
CA PRO A 137 1.43 18.68 11.92
C PRO A 137 0.98 17.50 12.78
N SER A 138 -0.16 16.88 12.44
CA SER A 138 -0.66 15.68 13.11
C SER A 138 0.30 14.49 13.02
N ARG A 139 1.21 14.47 12.04
CA ARG A 139 2.19 13.39 11.82
C ARG A 139 3.56 13.69 12.42
N PHE A 140 3.80 14.88 12.99
CA PHE A 140 5.11 15.27 13.52
C PHE A 140 5.58 14.40 14.68
N HIS A 141 4.66 13.75 15.40
CA HIS A 141 4.99 12.73 16.41
C HIS A 141 5.83 11.55 15.88
N ASN A 142 5.91 11.37 14.54
CA ASN A 142 6.77 10.36 13.92
C ASN A 142 8.24 10.80 13.75
N LEU A 143 8.54 12.10 13.92
CA LEU A 143 9.87 12.71 13.82
C LEU A 143 10.60 12.62 15.16
N ILE A 144 10.92 11.38 15.55
CA ILE A 144 11.56 11.05 16.83
C ILE A 144 12.94 10.44 16.62
N GLY A 145 13.89 10.77 17.50
CA GLY A 145 15.26 10.28 17.46
C GLY A 145 16.00 10.78 16.22
N ASN A 146 16.51 9.85 15.41
CA ASN A 146 17.24 10.14 14.18
C ASN A 146 16.35 10.36 12.95
N LYS A 147 15.02 10.30 13.10
CA LYS A 147 14.07 10.53 11.99
C LYS A 147 13.82 12.02 11.76
N LYS A 148 13.96 12.46 10.52
CA LYS A 148 13.75 13.86 10.12
C LYS A 148 12.90 13.94 8.86
N SER A 149 12.20 15.05 8.68
CA SER A 149 11.56 15.38 7.41
C SER A 149 12.23 16.60 6.80
N PRO A 150 12.94 16.45 5.66
CA PRO A 150 13.47 17.58 4.91
C PRO A 150 12.37 18.54 4.44
N LEU A 151 11.15 18.03 4.20
CA LEU A 151 10.02 18.85 3.76
C LEU A 151 9.53 19.79 4.87
N VAL A 152 9.50 19.32 6.13
CA VAL A 152 9.16 20.18 7.27
C VAL A 152 10.19 21.29 7.41
N GLU A 153 11.48 20.96 7.33
CA GLU A 153 12.55 21.95 7.44
C GLU A 153 12.53 22.97 6.30
N ALA A 154 12.31 22.52 5.06
CA ALA A 154 12.22 23.39 3.90
C ALA A 154 10.88 24.16 3.81
N GLY A 155 9.91 23.87 4.68
CA GLY A 155 8.58 24.47 4.65
C GLY A 155 7.71 24.04 3.46
N TRP A 156 7.95 22.84 2.91
CA TRP A 156 7.22 22.32 1.75
C TRP A 156 5.89 21.70 2.17
N THR A 157 4.81 22.20 1.59
CA THR A 157 3.43 21.67 1.70
C THR A 157 3.22 20.44 0.81
N GLU A 158 2.15 19.66 1.05
CA GLU A 158 1.77 18.54 0.18
C GLU A 158 1.56 18.99 -1.28
N ARG A 159 1.03 20.20 -1.49
CA ARG A 159 0.85 20.79 -2.82
C ARG A 159 2.18 21.06 -3.50
N GLN A 160 3.15 21.64 -2.80
CA GLN A 160 4.49 21.86 -3.36
C GLN A 160 5.20 20.54 -3.67
N CYS A 161 5.00 19.50 -2.85
CA CYS A 161 5.52 18.17 -3.13
C CYS A 161 4.94 17.61 -4.44
N TRP A 162 3.66 17.83 -4.70
CA TRP A 162 3.01 17.46 -5.96
C TRP A 162 3.62 18.20 -7.15
N GLU A 163 3.62 19.54 -7.10
CA GLU A 163 4.13 20.41 -8.18
C GLU A 163 5.58 20.08 -8.51
N TRP A 164 6.40 19.85 -7.49
CA TRP A 164 7.79 19.44 -7.68
C TRP A 164 7.89 18.06 -8.34
N CYS A 165 7.12 17.07 -7.89
CA CYS A 165 7.13 15.75 -8.50
C CYS A 165 6.70 15.80 -9.98
N GLU A 166 5.67 16.58 -10.30
CA GLU A 166 5.18 16.77 -11.66
C GLU A 166 6.25 17.39 -12.56
N ALA A 167 6.83 18.52 -12.13
CA ALA A 167 7.87 19.23 -12.88
C ALA A 167 9.13 18.39 -13.12
N ASN A 168 9.39 17.38 -12.27
CA ASN A 168 10.57 16.51 -12.36
C ASN A 168 10.26 15.12 -12.95
N GLY A 169 9.04 14.88 -13.46
CA GLY A 169 8.66 13.59 -14.03
C GLY A 169 8.60 12.44 -13.01
N LEU A 170 8.47 12.78 -11.73
CA LEU A 170 8.41 11.92 -10.55
C LEU A 170 7.01 11.88 -9.91
N LEU A 171 5.97 12.33 -10.61
CA LEU A 171 4.60 12.19 -10.13
C LEU A 171 4.08 10.77 -10.42
N SER A 172 3.71 10.04 -9.37
CA SER A 172 3.25 8.66 -9.48
C SER A 172 1.92 8.55 -10.24
N PRO A 173 1.73 7.52 -11.09
CA PRO A 173 0.47 7.27 -11.79
C PRO A 173 -0.67 6.87 -10.85
N ILE A 174 -0.39 6.58 -9.57
CA ILE A 174 -1.42 6.23 -8.58
C ILE A 174 -2.48 7.32 -8.46
N TYR A 175 -2.06 8.57 -8.63
CA TYR A 175 -2.90 9.75 -8.44
C TYR A 175 -3.94 9.97 -9.55
N THR A 176 -3.86 9.22 -10.64
CA THR A 176 -4.89 9.23 -11.69
C THR A 176 -6.24 8.68 -11.19
N TYR A 177 -6.22 7.71 -10.27
CA TYR A 177 -7.43 7.02 -9.82
C TYR A 177 -7.60 6.99 -8.29
N SER A 178 -6.56 7.32 -7.52
CA SER A 178 -6.61 7.30 -6.06
C SER A 178 -5.68 8.33 -5.42
N ALA A 179 -6.15 8.98 -4.35
CA ALA A 179 -5.31 9.85 -3.53
C ALA A 179 -4.17 9.11 -2.81
N ARG A 180 -4.26 7.77 -2.66
CA ARG A 180 -3.26 6.96 -1.93
C ARG A 180 -2.94 5.66 -2.65
N GLY A 181 -1.65 5.33 -2.65
CA GLY A 181 -1.15 4.06 -3.13
C GLY A 181 -1.04 2.99 -2.06
N GLY A 182 -1.03 1.74 -2.50
CA GLY A 182 -0.90 0.58 -1.63
C GLY A 182 -0.92 -0.72 -2.43
N CYS A 183 -0.71 -1.82 -1.72
CA CYS A 183 -0.76 -3.15 -2.32
C CYS A 183 -2.15 -3.42 -2.93
N TRP A 184 -2.20 -4.09 -4.07
CA TRP A 184 -3.46 -4.39 -4.76
C TRP A 184 -4.38 -5.34 -3.98
N PHE A 185 -3.87 -6.04 -2.96
CA PHE A 185 -4.61 -6.93 -2.04
C PHE A 185 -4.86 -6.29 -0.66
N CYS A 186 -4.79 -4.96 -0.54
CA CYS A 186 -4.91 -4.30 0.74
C CYS A 186 -6.38 -4.21 1.18
N HIS A 187 -6.69 -4.77 2.35
CA HIS A 187 -8.01 -4.68 3.00
C HIS A 187 -8.49 -3.24 3.31
N ASN A 188 -7.62 -2.23 3.16
CA ASN A 188 -7.99 -0.81 3.31
C ASN A 188 -8.35 -0.13 1.97
N GLN A 189 -8.40 -0.89 0.87
CA GLN A 189 -8.84 -0.36 -0.42
C GLN A 189 -10.33 0.01 -0.40
N GLY A 190 -10.66 1.11 -1.07
CA GLY A 190 -12.04 1.50 -1.29
C GLY A 190 -12.73 0.59 -2.30
N ILE A 191 -14.07 0.58 -2.28
CA ILE A 191 -14.91 -0.21 -3.20
C ILE A 191 -14.56 0.07 -4.67
N GLN A 192 -14.40 1.34 -5.04
CA GLN A 192 -14.02 1.72 -6.40
C GLN A 192 -12.65 1.14 -6.81
N GLN A 193 -11.68 1.06 -5.90
CA GLN A 193 -10.38 0.46 -6.20
C GLN A 193 -10.48 -1.05 -6.42
N LEU A 194 -11.31 -1.74 -5.64
CA LEU A 194 -11.58 -3.17 -5.82
C LEU A 194 -12.32 -3.44 -7.14
N ARG A 195 -13.27 -2.58 -7.51
CA ARG A 195 -13.98 -2.64 -8.79
C ARG A 195 -13.01 -2.52 -9.97
N LEU A 196 -12.14 -1.50 -9.95
CA LEU A 196 -11.11 -1.29 -10.97
C LEU A 196 -10.11 -2.45 -11.02
N LEU A 197 -9.74 -3.01 -9.86
CA LEU A 197 -8.87 -4.18 -9.80
C LEU A 197 -9.49 -5.39 -10.50
N ARG A 198 -10.76 -5.70 -10.21
CA ARG A 198 -11.49 -6.79 -10.86
C ARG A 198 -11.58 -6.60 -12.38
N GLN A 199 -11.86 -5.38 -12.83
CA GLN A 199 -12.03 -5.08 -14.25
C GLN A 199 -10.72 -5.10 -15.04
N HIS A 200 -9.63 -4.54 -14.48
CA HIS A 200 -8.38 -4.36 -15.21
C HIS A 200 -7.33 -5.45 -14.95
N TYR A 201 -7.43 -6.17 -13.84
CA TYR A 201 -6.49 -7.21 -13.43
C TYR A 201 -7.24 -8.45 -12.91
N PRO A 202 -8.06 -9.10 -13.76
CA PRO A 202 -8.89 -10.24 -13.37
C PRO A 202 -8.06 -11.41 -12.79
N GLU A 203 -6.79 -11.56 -13.20
CA GLU A 203 -5.86 -12.55 -12.66
C GLU A 203 -5.47 -12.26 -11.20
N TYR A 204 -5.32 -10.99 -10.82
CA TYR A 204 -5.07 -10.59 -9.42
C TYR A 204 -6.34 -10.77 -8.59
N TRP A 205 -7.50 -10.45 -9.17
CA TRP A 205 -8.80 -10.67 -8.53
C TRP A 205 -9.05 -12.16 -8.27
N ALA A 206 -8.77 -13.04 -9.24
CA ALA A 206 -8.87 -14.48 -9.06
C ALA A 206 -7.98 -15.00 -7.93
N LEU A 207 -6.78 -14.43 -7.75
CA LEU A 207 -5.91 -14.75 -6.62
C LEU A 207 -6.51 -14.27 -5.29
N MET A 208 -7.16 -13.11 -5.25
CA MET A 208 -7.89 -12.67 -4.06
C MET A 208 -9.04 -13.61 -3.71
N LEU A 209 -9.83 -14.05 -4.69
CA LEU A 209 -10.91 -15.04 -4.48
C LEU A 209 -10.36 -16.35 -3.91
N LYS A 210 -9.21 -16.82 -4.44
CA LYS A 210 -8.54 -18.00 -3.88
C LYS A 210 -8.13 -17.79 -2.42
N TRP A 211 -7.47 -16.68 -2.09
CA TRP A 211 -7.10 -16.36 -0.72
C TRP A 211 -8.34 -16.27 0.19
N ASP A 212 -9.43 -15.68 -0.28
CA ASP A 212 -10.65 -15.56 0.48
C ASP A 212 -11.26 -16.91 0.88
N ASN A 213 -11.25 -17.89 -0.01
CA ASN A 213 -11.65 -19.27 0.30
C ASN A 213 -10.78 -19.93 1.39
N ASP A 214 -9.49 -19.60 1.41
CA ASP A 214 -8.50 -20.20 2.32
C ASP A 214 -8.32 -19.42 3.63
N SER A 215 -8.96 -18.25 3.75
CA SER A 215 -8.84 -17.37 4.90
C SER A 215 -9.81 -17.77 6.01
N PRO A 216 -9.36 -17.94 7.27
CA PRO A 216 -10.28 -18.14 8.40
C PRO A 216 -10.98 -16.85 8.84
N VAL A 217 -10.75 -15.72 8.17
CA VAL A 217 -11.35 -14.40 8.45
C VAL A 217 -11.68 -13.68 7.15
N THR A 218 -12.66 -12.79 7.20
CA THR A 218 -13.10 -11.99 6.04
C THR A 218 -12.04 -10.98 5.60
N PHE A 219 -12.09 -10.60 4.32
CA PHE A 219 -11.17 -9.63 3.73
C PHE A 219 -11.26 -8.25 4.38
N THR A 220 -12.48 -7.79 4.68
CA THR A 220 -12.72 -6.48 5.30
C THR A 220 -13.30 -6.62 6.72
N SER A 221 -13.21 -5.55 7.51
CA SER A 221 -13.80 -5.52 8.85
C SER A 221 -15.31 -5.42 8.88
N SER A 222 -15.96 -5.11 7.75
CA SER A 222 -17.43 -5.11 7.65
C SER A 222 -18.00 -6.53 7.66
N GLY A 223 -17.15 -7.56 7.61
CA GLY A 223 -17.58 -8.96 7.58
C GLY A 223 -17.92 -9.47 6.18
N HIS A 224 -17.61 -8.68 5.14
CA HIS A 224 -17.82 -9.08 3.75
C HIS A 224 -16.56 -9.72 3.17
N THR A 225 -16.77 -10.82 2.46
CA THR A 225 -15.78 -11.62 1.76
C THR A 225 -15.44 -10.99 0.40
N VAL A 226 -14.33 -11.40 -0.22
CA VAL A 226 -14.04 -10.99 -1.61
C VAL A 226 -15.12 -11.52 -2.55
N HIS A 227 -15.67 -12.71 -2.30
CA HIS A 227 -16.78 -13.26 -3.07
C HIS A 227 -18.07 -12.42 -2.97
N ASP A 228 -18.35 -11.81 -1.82
CA ASP A 228 -19.49 -10.88 -1.68
C ASP A 228 -19.29 -9.65 -2.59
N TYR A 229 -18.08 -9.11 -2.63
CA TYR A 229 -17.74 -8.01 -3.55
C TYR A 229 -17.81 -8.45 -5.00
N ASP A 230 -17.37 -9.67 -5.33
CA ASP A 230 -17.44 -10.20 -6.69
C ASP A 230 -18.88 -10.34 -7.17
N LYS A 231 -19.77 -10.92 -6.34
CA LYS A 231 -21.21 -11.01 -6.60
C LYS A 231 -21.83 -9.63 -6.79
N ARG A 232 -21.48 -8.67 -5.92
CA ARG A 232 -21.92 -7.29 -6.05
C ARG A 232 -21.49 -6.69 -7.38
N PHE A 233 -20.21 -6.80 -7.74
CA PHE A 233 -19.69 -6.22 -8.98
C PHE A 233 -20.30 -6.88 -10.21
N GLN A 234 -20.57 -8.18 -10.17
CA GLN A 234 -21.31 -8.86 -11.22
C GLN A 234 -22.73 -8.28 -11.40
N MET A 235 -23.48 -8.07 -10.31
CA MET A 235 -24.80 -7.46 -10.39
C MET A 235 -24.76 -5.98 -10.85
N GLU A 236 -23.69 -5.25 -10.54
CA GLU A 236 -23.43 -3.91 -11.07
C GLU A 236 -23.19 -3.96 -12.59
N ASP A 237 -22.37 -4.91 -13.07
CA ASP A 237 -22.08 -5.11 -14.50
C ASP A 237 -23.34 -5.55 -15.28
N GLU A 238 -24.19 -6.37 -14.67
CA GLU A 238 -25.46 -6.85 -15.23
C GLU A 238 -26.61 -5.83 -15.12
N HIS A 239 -26.32 -4.63 -14.59
CA HIS A 239 -27.27 -3.53 -14.39
C HIS A 239 -28.45 -3.84 -13.46
N PHE A 240 -28.34 -4.87 -12.61
CA PHE A 240 -29.33 -5.18 -11.59
C PHE A 240 -29.25 -4.24 -10.38
N ILE A 241 -28.07 -3.68 -10.11
CA ILE A 241 -27.85 -2.63 -9.10
C ILE A 241 -27.01 -1.50 -9.68
N ILE A 242 -27.22 -0.29 -9.19
CA ILE A 242 -26.48 0.90 -9.66
C ILE A 242 -25.19 1.03 -8.83
N PRO A 243 -24.02 1.20 -9.48
CA PRO A 243 -22.78 1.50 -8.77
C PRO A 243 -22.93 2.72 -7.86
N ASP A 244 -22.44 2.58 -6.63
CA ASP A 244 -22.41 3.64 -5.62
C ASP A 244 -23.81 4.19 -5.21
N ASP A 245 -24.86 3.39 -5.44
CA ASP A 245 -26.21 3.70 -4.93
C ASP A 245 -26.19 3.84 -3.39
N PRO A 246 -26.54 5.01 -2.83
CA PRO A 246 -26.60 5.20 -1.38
C PRO A 246 -27.65 4.30 -0.70
N LYS A 247 -28.61 3.75 -1.46
CA LYS A 247 -29.62 2.83 -0.98
C LYS A 247 -29.15 1.37 -1.00
N PHE A 248 -28.00 1.05 -1.60
CA PHE A 248 -27.47 -0.31 -1.62
C PHE A 248 -27.39 -0.89 -0.21
N ARG A 249 -27.86 -2.13 -0.05
CA ARG A 249 -27.72 -2.93 1.17
C ARG A 249 -27.27 -4.34 0.77
N TRP A 250 -26.43 -4.94 1.58
CA TRP A 250 -25.80 -6.23 1.26
C TRP A 250 -26.80 -7.39 1.17
N ASP A 251 -27.90 -7.33 1.92
CA ASP A 251 -29.00 -8.29 1.85
C ASP A 251 -29.73 -8.27 0.49
N MET A 252 -29.61 -7.19 -0.29
CA MET A 252 -30.14 -7.13 -1.66
C MET A 252 -29.50 -8.17 -2.59
N LEU A 253 -28.29 -8.64 -2.27
CA LEU A 253 -27.61 -9.67 -3.06
C LEU A 253 -28.30 -11.04 -2.91
N ASP A 254 -29.03 -11.28 -1.82
CA ASP A 254 -29.63 -12.59 -1.50
C ASP A 254 -31.14 -12.63 -1.76
N GLN A 255 -31.74 -11.49 -2.06
CA GLN A 255 -33.15 -11.42 -2.44
C GLN A 255 -33.31 -11.95 -3.86
N SER A 256 -34.34 -12.77 -4.09
CA SER A 256 -34.76 -13.13 -5.45
C SER A 256 -34.98 -11.85 -6.23
N LEU A 257 -34.32 -11.70 -7.39
CA LEU A 257 -34.40 -10.55 -8.30
C LEU A 257 -35.80 -9.92 -8.27
N ASN A 258 -35.97 -8.90 -7.44
CA ASN A 258 -37.22 -8.15 -7.39
C ASN A 258 -37.19 -7.29 -8.65
N LEU A 259 -37.92 -7.73 -9.67
CA LEU A 259 -38.19 -7.02 -10.94
C LEU A 259 -38.92 -5.67 -10.75
N ARG A 260 -38.79 -5.02 -9.59
CA ARG A 260 -39.33 -3.69 -9.30
C ARG A 260 -38.29 -2.60 -9.56
N LEU A 261 -37.67 -2.63 -10.73
CA LEU A 261 -36.85 -1.54 -11.27
C LEU A 261 -37.06 -1.38 -12.78
N PHE A 262 -38.33 -1.46 -13.21
CA PHE A 262 -38.81 -0.73 -14.39
C PHE A 262 -39.73 0.40 -13.91
#